data_AF-A0A498C379-F1
#
_entry.id   AF-A0A498C379-F1
#
_cell.length_a   1.000
_cell.length_b   1.000
_cell.length_c   1.000
_cell.angle_alpha   90.00
_cell.angle_beta   90.00
_cell.angle_gamma   90.00
#
_symmetry.space_group_name_H-M   'P 1'
#
loop_
_entity.id
_entity.type
_entity.pdbx_description
1 polymer ?
#
loop_
_entity_poly.entity_id
_entity_poly.type
_entity_poly.pdbx_seq_one_letter_code
_entity_poly.pdbx_strand_id
1 'polypeptide(L)'
;MHSPTGRYPAGAVLLVLLCLLVTTTSAQARDLLTDRDELVAVELATVGIAQPGGVPVVLLREPDSGDVVPIFIGPNEARAILQALGGERPPRPMTHDLLGHITSALGGTLERVYVDGLLAGTYMGVMEFSVTGQDDPVRVDARPSDAIALAARTGASIHVAPDVLQAGEDLQYEPLHDDQAVAALGITVVEATDELRDALGLPDQPGVLVSDAIGDAAEAGIGAGALILEVNGETLERPMDFLNQVRGTARGEEVEVLWWQEGEEQRARLSTDIPDRRHRERAPEGITL
;
A
#
# COMPACT_ATOMS: atom_id res chain seq x y z
N MET A 1 34.43 -9.75 -68.82
CA MET A 1 35.12 -9.82 -67.51
C MET A 1 35.40 -8.39 -67.07
N HIS A 2 34.79 -7.94 -65.96
CA HIS A 2 35.17 -6.80 -65.09
C HIS A 2 35.23 -5.38 -65.71
N SER A 3 34.64 -4.29 -65.22
CA SER A 3 33.90 -3.92 -64.00
C SER A 3 33.23 -2.54 -64.24
N PRO A 4 32.26 -2.11 -63.40
CA PRO A 4 31.39 -0.94 -63.64
C PRO A 4 31.95 0.37 -63.03
N THR A 5 31.69 1.51 -63.67
CA THR A 5 31.95 2.86 -63.13
C THR A 5 30.65 3.57 -62.78
N GLY A 6 30.11 3.27 -61.60
CA GLY A 6 29.04 4.06 -60.98
C GLY A 6 29.63 5.18 -60.14
N ARG A 7 29.54 6.43 -60.61
CA ARG A 7 29.75 7.63 -59.79
C ARG A 7 28.44 7.96 -59.07
N TYR A 8 28.42 7.86 -57.75
CA TYR A 8 27.40 8.50 -56.91
C TYR A 8 27.97 9.82 -56.36
N PRO A 9 27.19 10.92 -56.33
CA PRO A 9 27.67 12.18 -55.78
C PRO A 9 27.70 12.11 -54.25
N ALA A 10 28.72 12.74 -53.68
CA ALA A 10 28.84 13.00 -52.26
C ALA A 10 27.77 14.04 -51.83
N GLY A 11 26.57 13.57 -51.52
CA GLY A 11 25.48 14.41 -51.02
C GLY A 11 24.37 13.52 -50.50
N ALA A 12 23.96 13.75 -49.25
CA ALA A 12 22.90 13.04 -48.53
C ALA A 12 23.29 11.71 -47.82
N VAL A 13 24.42 11.72 -47.10
CA VAL A 13 24.58 10.93 -45.84
C VAL A 13 23.76 11.56 -44.69
N LEU A 14 23.00 12.62 -44.96
CA LEU A 14 22.11 13.29 -44.01
C LEU A 14 20.67 12.76 -44.12
N LEU A 15 20.48 11.45 -43.99
CA LEU A 15 19.14 10.85 -43.91
C LEU A 15 19.06 9.67 -42.92
N VAL A 16 19.93 9.66 -41.90
CA VAL A 16 19.84 8.75 -40.74
C VAL A 16 19.62 9.53 -39.44
N LEU A 17 19.58 10.86 -39.52
CA LEU A 17 19.34 11.77 -38.38
C LEU A 17 17.93 12.37 -38.42
N LEU A 18 16.97 11.66 -39.01
CA LEU A 18 15.56 12.04 -39.02
C LEU A 18 14.82 11.17 -37.99
N CYS A 19 14.66 11.74 -36.80
CA CYS A 19 13.63 11.38 -35.85
C CYS A 19 13.67 9.96 -35.27
N LEU A 20 14.79 9.60 -34.63
CA LEU A 20 14.66 9.04 -33.28
C LEU A 20 14.25 10.21 -32.37
N LEU A 21 13.03 10.69 -32.56
CA LEU A 21 12.21 11.15 -31.44
C LEU A 21 12.05 9.90 -30.60
N VAL A 22 13.05 9.62 -29.76
CA VAL A 22 12.79 8.98 -28.49
C VAL A 22 11.87 9.99 -27.83
N THR A 23 10.57 9.86 -28.09
CA THR A 23 9.59 10.22 -27.10
C THR A 23 9.98 9.33 -25.94
N THR A 24 10.86 9.85 -25.08
CA THR A 24 10.95 9.41 -23.72
C THR A 24 9.56 9.68 -23.21
N THR A 25 8.67 8.71 -23.39
CA THR A 25 7.49 8.56 -22.57
C THR A 25 8.08 8.37 -21.20
N SER A 26 8.32 9.50 -20.53
CA SER A 26 8.81 9.52 -19.16
C SER A 26 7.80 8.68 -18.38
N ALA A 27 8.29 7.84 -17.48
CA ALA A 27 7.44 7.06 -16.61
C ALA A 27 6.53 8.03 -15.84
N GLN A 28 5.31 8.20 -16.34
CA GLN A 28 4.23 9.02 -15.78
C GLN A 28 4.69 10.30 -15.04
N ALA A 29 5.50 11.13 -15.70
CA ALA A 29 5.76 12.46 -15.16
C ALA A 29 4.46 13.25 -15.23
N ARG A 30 3.98 13.69 -14.07
CA ARG A 30 2.80 14.53 -13.92
C ARG A 30 3.23 15.85 -13.28
N ASP A 31 2.77 16.95 -13.87
CA ASP A 31 2.90 18.27 -13.26
C ASP A 31 1.98 18.40 -12.04
N LEU A 32 2.33 19.31 -11.13
CA LEU A 32 1.49 19.60 -9.97
C LEU A 32 0.18 20.26 -10.42
N LEU A 33 -0.94 19.83 -9.82
CA LEU A 33 -2.25 20.43 -10.03
C LEU A 33 -2.39 21.78 -9.32
N THR A 34 -1.63 21.96 -8.24
CA THR A 34 -1.56 23.19 -7.44
C THR A 34 -0.16 23.79 -7.56
N ASP A 35 -0.05 25.11 -7.56
CA ASP A 35 1.27 25.76 -7.59
C ASP A 35 2.08 25.33 -6.36
N ARG A 36 3.37 25.06 -6.57
CA ARG A 36 4.25 24.55 -5.52
C ARG A 36 4.34 25.53 -4.34
N ASP A 37 4.31 26.82 -4.60
CA ASP A 37 4.43 27.86 -3.57
C ASP A 37 3.15 27.99 -2.72
N GLU A 38 2.04 27.39 -3.16
CA GLU A 38 0.78 27.33 -2.42
C GLU A 38 0.66 26.06 -1.56
N LEU A 39 1.53 25.07 -1.75
CA LEU A 39 1.48 23.81 -1.01
C LEU A 39 1.96 24.00 0.43
N VAL A 40 1.17 23.48 1.36
CA VAL A 40 1.42 23.59 2.81
C VAL A 40 2.19 22.37 3.28
N ALA A 41 3.30 22.59 4.00
CA ALA A 41 4.05 21.49 4.61
C ALA A 41 3.28 20.91 5.81
N VAL A 42 3.19 19.58 5.87
CA VAL A 42 2.47 18.86 6.92
C VAL A 42 3.33 17.76 7.51
N GLU A 43 3.01 17.38 8.75
CA GLU A 43 3.57 16.20 9.39
C GLU A 43 2.62 15.01 9.28
N LEU A 44 3.20 13.81 9.13
CA LEU A 44 2.44 12.57 9.30
C LEU A 44 2.21 12.34 10.80
N ALA A 45 1.01 12.63 11.27
CA ALA A 45 0.69 12.55 12.70
C ALA A 45 0.50 11.09 13.14
N THR A 46 -0.42 10.37 12.49
CA THR A 46 -0.65 8.94 12.72
C THR A 46 -1.56 8.38 11.62
N VAL A 47 -1.92 7.11 11.72
CA VAL A 47 -3.04 6.51 11.00
C VAL A 47 -4.20 6.38 12.00
N GLY A 48 -5.43 6.63 11.55
CA GLY A 48 -6.69 6.52 12.29
C GLY A 48 -7.71 5.64 11.58
N ILE A 49 -8.87 5.49 12.19
CA ILE A 49 -10.10 4.97 11.60
C ILE A 49 -11.12 6.09 11.53
N ALA A 50 -11.69 6.31 10.34
CA ALA A 50 -12.80 7.23 10.17
C ALA A 50 -14.12 6.60 10.59
N GLN A 51 -14.99 7.43 11.18
CA GLN A 51 -16.34 7.05 11.55
C GLN A 51 -17.38 7.84 10.74
N PRO A 52 -18.50 7.20 10.33
CA PRO A 52 -18.81 5.77 10.49
C PRO A 52 -18.11 4.90 9.43
N GLY A 53 -17.86 3.64 9.75
CA GLY A 53 -17.54 2.62 8.75
C GLY A 53 -16.13 2.01 8.80
N GLY A 54 -15.33 2.31 9.82
CA GLY A 54 -14.13 1.50 10.08
C GLY A 54 -13.00 1.67 9.05
N VAL A 55 -13.07 2.69 8.18
CA VAL A 55 -12.12 2.84 7.07
C VAL A 55 -10.82 3.48 7.57
N PRO A 56 -9.64 2.88 7.27
CA PRO A 56 -8.36 3.48 7.62
C PRO A 56 -8.13 4.84 6.98
N VAL A 57 -7.63 5.80 7.75
CA VAL A 57 -7.28 7.14 7.32
C VAL A 57 -5.87 7.51 7.77
N VAL A 58 -5.10 8.15 6.90
CA VAL A 58 -3.86 8.83 7.33
C VAL A 58 -4.23 10.21 7.82
N LEU A 59 -3.70 10.60 8.97
CA LEU A 59 -3.88 11.92 9.54
C LEU A 59 -2.61 12.75 9.28
N LEU A 60 -2.72 13.73 8.41
CA LEU A 60 -1.68 14.73 8.18
C LEU A 60 -2.01 15.97 8.99
N ARG A 61 -1.04 16.54 9.69
CA ARG A 61 -1.24 17.73 10.52
C ARG A 61 -0.42 18.90 9.99
N GLU A 62 -1.02 20.06 9.86
CA GLU A 62 -0.27 21.29 9.65
C GLU A 62 0.33 21.75 11.00
N PRO A 63 1.66 21.94 11.10
CA PRO A 63 2.31 22.21 12.39
C PRO A 63 1.89 23.52 13.07
N ASP A 64 1.59 24.56 12.29
CA ASP A 64 1.36 25.91 12.81
C ASP A 64 -0.10 26.13 13.28
N SER A 65 -1.08 25.67 12.49
CA SER A 65 -2.50 25.76 12.82
C SER A 65 -2.96 24.61 13.73
N GLY A 66 -2.34 23.44 13.60
CA GLY A 66 -2.80 22.19 14.21
C GLY A 66 -3.91 21.50 13.43
N ASP A 67 -4.30 22.03 12.26
CA ASP A 67 -5.35 21.49 11.41
C ASP A 67 -4.96 20.08 10.93
N VAL A 68 -5.94 19.18 10.86
CA VAL A 68 -5.73 17.77 10.52
C VAL A 68 -6.52 17.41 9.27
N VAL A 69 -5.83 16.77 8.33
CA VAL A 69 -6.39 16.27 7.08
C VAL A 69 -6.41 14.75 7.08
N PRO A 70 -7.60 14.13 7.03
CA PRO A 70 -7.74 12.70 6.84
C PRO A 70 -7.68 12.34 5.34
N ILE A 71 -6.78 11.42 5.00
CA ILE A 71 -6.70 10.80 3.68
C ILE A 71 -7.12 9.34 3.83
N PHE A 72 -8.27 8.97 3.26
CA PHE A 72 -8.74 7.58 3.24
C PHE A 72 -7.80 6.68 2.46
N ILE A 73 -7.48 5.53 3.05
CA ILE A 73 -6.55 4.55 2.47
C ILE A 73 -7.05 3.13 2.73
N GLY A 74 -6.45 2.17 2.03
CA GLY A 74 -6.72 0.76 2.25
C GLY A 74 -6.01 0.21 3.51
N PRO A 75 -6.45 -0.95 4.04
CA PRO A 75 -5.81 -1.60 5.17
C PRO A 75 -4.33 -1.97 4.94
N ASN A 76 -3.98 -2.37 3.71
CA ASN A 76 -2.61 -2.73 3.37
C ASN A 76 -1.68 -1.51 3.35
N GLU A 77 -2.17 -0.39 2.84
CA GLU A 77 -1.51 0.90 2.88
C GLU A 77 -1.33 1.38 4.33
N ALA A 78 -2.36 1.24 5.17
CA ALA A 78 -2.33 1.66 6.58
C ALA A 78 -1.23 0.92 7.34
N ARG A 79 -1.17 -0.41 7.15
CA ARG A 79 -0.12 -1.25 7.74
C ARG A 79 1.27 -0.85 7.28
N ALA A 80 1.45 -0.54 5.99
CA ALA A 80 2.75 -0.13 5.45
C ALA A 80 3.27 1.17 6.07
N ILE A 81 2.37 2.11 6.34
CA ILE A 81 2.65 3.40 6.99
C ILE A 81 2.90 3.22 8.49
N LEU A 82 2.04 2.51 9.20
CA LEU A 82 2.20 2.23 10.63
C LEU A 82 3.54 1.56 10.93
N GLN A 83 3.96 0.59 10.12
CA GLN A 83 5.28 -0.04 10.27
C GLN A 83 6.45 0.93 10.05
N ALA A 84 6.29 1.91 9.17
CA ALA A 84 7.30 2.95 8.98
C ALA A 84 7.36 3.88 10.21
N LEU A 85 6.19 4.28 10.73
CA LEU A 85 6.07 5.10 11.93
C LEU A 85 6.61 4.42 13.19
N GLY A 86 6.39 3.10 13.32
CA GLY A 86 6.92 2.31 14.43
C GLY A 86 8.45 2.19 14.44
N GLY A 87 9.13 2.59 13.37
CA GLY A 87 10.59 2.55 13.25
C GLY A 87 11.17 1.13 13.23
N GLU A 88 10.33 0.11 13.08
CA GLU A 88 10.76 -1.28 13.05
C GLU A 88 11.52 -1.58 11.76
N ARG A 89 12.69 -2.21 11.89
CA ARG A 89 13.45 -2.70 10.74
C ARG A 89 13.19 -4.19 10.57
N PRO A 90 12.34 -4.60 9.62
CA PRO A 90 12.08 -6.01 9.40
C PRO A 90 13.36 -6.72 8.94
N PRO A 91 13.48 -8.04 9.19
CA PRO A 91 14.66 -8.82 8.80
C PRO A 91 14.88 -8.87 7.27
N ARG A 92 13.83 -8.57 6.49
CA ARG A 92 13.86 -8.44 5.04
C ARG A 92 13.10 -7.17 4.63
N PRO A 93 13.57 -6.44 3.60
CA PRO A 93 12.90 -5.24 3.13
C PRO A 93 11.49 -5.55 2.63
N MET A 94 10.53 -4.73 3.02
CA MET A 94 9.18 -4.72 2.48
C MET A 94 9.13 -3.94 1.15
N THR A 95 7.96 -3.86 0.54
CA THR A 95 7.79 -3.24 -0.79
C THR A 95 8.32 -1.80 -0.83
N HIS A 96 7.96 -0.97 0.14
CA HIS A 96 8.40 0.43 0.20
C HIS A 96 9.89 0.55 0.56
N ASP A 97 10.43 -0.35 1.39
CA ASP A 97 11.89 -0.40 1.65
C ASP A 97 12.65 -0.74 0.36
N LEU A 98 12.19 -1.76 -0.36
CA LEU A 98 12.77 -2.17 -1.63
C LEU A 98 12.71 -1.04 -2.65
N LEU A 99 11.59 -0.32 -2.73
CA LEU A 99 11.45 0.82 -3.62
C LEU A 99 12.45 1.93 -3.27
N GLY A 100 12.58 2.29 -1.99
CA GLY A 100 13.58 3.25 -1.53
C GLY A 100 15.02 2.82 -1.84
N HIS A 101 15.34 1.53 -1.66
CA HIS A 101 16.65 0.98 -2.02
C HIS A 101 16.92 1.02 -3.53
N ILE A 102 15.94 0.66 -4.36
CA ILE A 102 16.07 0.72 -5.82
C ILE A 102 16.28 2.16 -6.27
N THR A 103 15.47 3.10 -5.79
CA THR A 103 15.59 4.53 -6.11
C THR A 103 16.99 5.04 -5.74
N SER A 104 17.46 4.73 -4.53
CA SER A 104 18.80 5.12 -4.07
C SER A 104 19.91 4.49 -4.92
N ALA A 105 19.79 3.20 -5.26
CA ALA A 105 20.77 2.50 -6.09
C ALA A 105 20.86 3.06 -7.52
N LEU A 106 19.77 3.64 -8.02
CA LEU A 106 19.70 4.33 -9.31
C LEU A 106 20.10 5.81 -9.22
N GLY A 107 20.57 6.28 -8.06
CA GLY A 107 21.05 7.65 -7.85
C GLY A 107 19.95 8.69 -7.64
N GLY A 108 18.73 8.25 -7.33
CA GLY A 108 17.61 9.11 -6.97
C GLY A 108 17.45 9.27 -5.47
N THR A 109 16.96 10.44 -5.03
CA THR A 109 16.55 10.70 -3.63
C THR A 109 15.15 11.27 -3.63
N LEU A 110 14.24 10.69 -2.83
CA LEU A 110 12.90 11.26 -2.64
C LEU A 110 13.01 12.47 -1.72
N GLU A 111 12.75 13.66 -2.25
CA GLU A 111 12.86 14.93 -1.52
C GLU A 111 11.51 15.32 -0.91
N ARG A 112 10.45 15.19 -1.71
CA ARG A 112 9.11 15.68 -1.39
C ARG A 112 8.04 14.74 -1.90
N VAL A 113 6.96 14.69 -1.14
CA VAL A 113 5.69 14.10 -1.54
C VAL A 113 4.63 15.19 -1.50
N TYR A 114 3.77 15.19 -2.51
CA TYR A 114 2.67 16.14 -2.65
C TYR A 114 1.35 15.39 -2.67
N VAL A 115 0.36 15.90 -1.94
CA VAL A 115 -1.06 15.60 -2.14
C VAL A 115 -1.68 16.86 -2.73
N ASP A 116 -1.64 16.96 -4.05
CA ASP A 116 -1.78 18.23 -4.78
C ASP A 116 -3.16 18.46 -5.40
N GLY A 117 -4.11 17.55 -5.17
CA GLY A 117 -5.50 17.73 -5.60
C GLY A 117 -6.46 16.63 -5.16
N LEU A 118 -7.74 16.92 -5.31
CA LEU A 118 -8.86 16.01 -5.08
C LEU A 118 -9.75 16.00 -6.33
N LEU A 119 -9.68 14.93 -7.11
CA LEU A 119 -10.41 14.82 -8.38
C LEU A 119 -11.48 13.73 -8.27
N ALA A 120 -12.75 14.11 -8.41
CA ALA A 120 -13.89 13.19 -8.32
C ALA A 120 -13.85 12.30 -7.05
N GLY A 121 -13.49 12.89 -5.91
CA GLY A 121 -13.37 12.17 -4.63
C GLY A 121 -12.10 11.31 -4.48
N THR A 122 -11.17 11.37 -5.44
CA THR A 122 -9.87 10.67 -5.39
C THR A 122 -8.74 11.65 -5.13
N TYR A 123 -8.00 11.45 -4.04
CA TYR A 123 -6.81 12.23 -3.75
C TYR A 123 -5.68 11.90 -4.75
N MET A 124 -5.03 12.93 -5.26
CA MET A 124 -3.93 12.83 -6.21
C MET A 124 -2.59 13.04 -5.51
N GLY A 125 -1.59 12.22 -5.86
CA GLY A 125 -0.26 12.31 -5.27
C GLY A 125 0.83 12.50 -6.32
N VAL A 126 1.94 13.13 -5.91
CA VAL A 126 3.18 13.20 -6.70
C VAL A 126 4.36 12.95 -5.78
N MET A 127 5.32 12.14 -6.25
CA MET A 127 6.64 12.01 -5.65
C MET A 127 7.65 12.84 -6.45
N GLU A 128 8.43 13.68 -5.77
CA GLU A 128 9.49 14.49 -6.38
C GLU A 128 10.86 13.99 -5.95
N PHE A 129 11.65 13.58 -6.94
CA PHE A 129 12.98 13.03 -6.76
C PHE A 129 14.05 13.97 -7.27
N SER A 130 15.13 14.13 -6.52
CA SER A 130 16.40 14.59 -7.07
C SER A 130 17.14 13.40 -7.69
N VAL A 131 17.78 13.57 -8.84
CA VAL A 131 18.52 12.49 -9.53
C VAL A 131 19.93 12.96 -9.84
N THR A 132 20.92 12.15 -9.51
CA THR A 132 22.33 12.48 -9.72
C THR A 132 22.61 12.79 -11.19
N GLY A 133 23.13 14.00 -11.45
CA GLY A 133 23.43 14.46 -12.81
C GLY A 133 22.24 15.06 -13.57
N GLN A 134 21.10 15.26 -12.92
CA GLN A 134 19.98 16.06 -13.43
C GLN A 134 19.81 17.30 -12.56
N ASP A 135 19.67 18.47 -13.21
CA ASP A 135 19.44 19.74 -12.52
C ASP A 135 17.97 19.90 -12.11
N ASP A 136 17.06 19.45 -12.97
CA ASP A 136 15.62 19.51 -12.73
C ASP A 136 15.15 18.28 -11.94
N PRO A 137 14.20 18.46 -10.99
CA PRO A 137 13.63 17.34 -10.26
C PRO A 137 12.76 16.46 -11.17
N VAL A 138 12.75 15.17 -10.90
CA VAL A 138 11.88 14.20 -11.57
C VAL A 138 10.62 14.00 -10.73
N ARG A 139 9.46 14.27 -11.32
CA ARG A 139 8.15 14.03 -10.69
C ARG A 139 7.54 12.76 -11.23
N VAL A 140 6.92 11.97 -10.35
CA VAL A 140 6.25 10.72 -10.69
C VAL A 140 4.87 10.73 -10.05
N ASP A 141 3.84 10.47 -10.86
CA ASP A 141 2.47 10.29 -10.36
C ASP A 141 2.39 9.11 -9.40
N ALA A 142 1.66 9.27 -8.30
CA ALA A 142 1.51 8.24 -7.29
C ALA A 142 0.18 8.36 -6.55
N ARG A 143 -0.30 7.25 -5.99
CA ARG A 143 -1.35 7.33 -4.96
C ARG A 143 -0.74 7.98 -3.71
N PRO A 144 -1.47 8.87 -3.03
CA PRO A 144 -1.01 9.49 -1.79
C PRO A 144 -0.52 8.48 -0.74
N SER A 145 -1.19 7.34 -0.62
CA SER A 145 -0.81 6.27 0.31
C SER A 145 0.60 5.72 0.08
N ASP A 146 0.97 5.44 -1.17
CA ASP A 146 2.28 4.88 -1.52
C ASP A 146 3.37 5.94 -1.31
N ALA A 147 3.06 7.19 -1.64
CA ALA A 147 3.95 8.33 -1.47
C ALA A 147 4.23 8.61 0.00
N ILE A 148 3.19 8.67 0.83
CA ILE A 148 3.32 8.85 2.29
C ILE A 148 4.08 7.68 2.93
N ALA A 149 3.79 6.44 2.52
CA ALA A 149 4.50 5.26 3.05
C ALA A 149 6.01 5.30 2.73
N LEU A 150 6.39 5.79 1.55
CA LEU A 150 7.80 5.95 1.19
C LEU A 150 8.42 7.13 1.94
N ALA A 151 7.73 8.27 2.04
CA ALA A 151 8.17 9.44 2.79
C ALA A 151 8.42 9.13 4.28
N ALA A 152 7.54 8.36 4.91
CA ALA A 152 7.70 7.90 6.29
C ALA A 152 8.98 7.07 6.51
N ARG A 153 9.51 6.43 5.47
CA ARG A 153 10.76 5.63 5.52
C ARG A 153 12.00 6.43 5.15
N THR A 154 11.88 7.33 4.18
CA THR A 154 13.01 8.12 3.67
C THR A 154 13.21 9.44 4.41
N GLY A 155 12.21 9.90 5.15
CA GLY A 155 12.19 11.23 5.76
C GLY A 155 11.88 12.35 4.76
N ALA A 156 11.31 12.01 3.59
CA ALA A 156 10.89 13.02 2.63
C ALA A 156 9.78 13.90 3.21
N SER A 157 9.79 15.18 2.85
CA SER A 157 8.80 16.14 3.36
C SER A 157 7.45 15.99 2.64
N ILE A 158 6.35 16.03 3.40
CA ILE A 158 4.99 15.88 2.87
C ILE A 158 4.37 17.28 2.76
N HIS A 159 3.73 17.57 1.63
CA HIS A 159 3.00 18.82 1.43
C HIS A 159 1.63 18.55 0.82
N VAL A 160 0.67 19.39 1.17
CA VAL A 160 -0.75 19.22 0.80
C VAL A 160 -1.28 20.52 0.22
N ALA A 161 -2.13 20.41 -0.80
CA ALA A 161 -2.80 21.56 -1.39
C ALA A 161 -3.85 22.15 -0.41
N PRO A 162 -4.02 23.49 -0.36
CA PRO A 162 -5.02 24.13 0.50
C PRO A 162 -6.44 23.58 0.32
N ASP A 163 -6.85 23.32 -0.93
CA ASP A 163 -8.17 22.74 -1.24
C ASP A 163 -8.33 21.31 -0.69
N VAL A 164 -7.24 20.56 -0.58
CA VAL A 164 -7.22 19.24 0.04
C VAL A 164 -7.30 19.35 1.57
N LEU A 165 -6.68 20.38 2.18
CA LEU A 165 -6.79 20.63 3.62
C LEU A 165 -8.25 20.91 4.01
N GLN A 166 -8.93 21.79 3.27
CA GLN A 166 -10.31 22.18 3.56
C GLN A 166 -11.32 21.04 3.40
N ALA A 167 -11.05 20.08 2.50
CA ALA A 167 -11.93 18.93 2.29
C ALA A 167 -11.97 17.97 3.51
N GLY A 168 -11.03 18.09 4.44
CA GLY A 168 -10.84 17.19 5.58
C GLY A 168 -11.58 17.57 6.86
N GLU A 169 -12.10 18.79 6.98
CA GLU A 169 -12.52 19.37 8.28
C GLU A 169 -13.80 18.76 8.88
N ASP A 170 -14.66 18.11 8.08
CA ASP A 170 -15.97 17.59 8.52
C ASP A 170 -15.96 16.13 9.01
N LEU A 171 -14.79 15.48 9.10
CA LEU A 171 -14.68 14.05 9.38
C LEU A 171 -14.31 13.75 10.84
N GLN A 172 -15.10 12.87 11.47
CA GLN A 172 -14.78 12.31 12.79
C GLN A 172 -13.85 11.10 12.64
N TYR A 173 -12.77 11.05 13.42
CA TYR A 173 -11.79 9.97 13.38
C TYR A 173 -11.32 9.58 14.79
N GLU A 174 -10.92 8.32 14.94
CA GLU A 174 -10.22 7.81 16.13
C GLU A 174 -8.84 7.28 15.73
N PRO A 175 -7.77 7.49 16.52
CA PRO A 175 -6.46 6.92 16.23
C PRO A 175 -6.47 5.39 16.13
N LEU A 176 -5.76 4.83 15.14
CA LEU A 176 -5.48 3.40 15.07
C LEU A 176 -4.61 3.06 16.26
N HIS A 177 -5.13 2.25 17.16
CA HIS A 177 -4.30 1.55 18.14
C HIS A 177 -3.74 0.29 17.43
N ASP A 178 -2.55 -0.18 17.81
CA ASP A 178 -1.84 -1.34 17.23
C ASP A 178 -2.67 -2.65 17.17
N ASP A 179 -3.88 -2.65 17.72
CA ASP A 179 -4.80 -3.78 17.84
C ASP A 179 -5.82 -3.89 16.69
N GLN A 180 -5.84 -3.02 15.68
CA GLN A 180 -7.00 -2.94 14.75
C GLN A 180 -6.90 -3.77 13.45
N ALA A 181 -5.70 -4.14 13.00
CA ALA A 181 -5.53 -5.04 11.86
C ALA A 181 -4.28 -5.90 12.03
N VAL A 182 -4.46 -7.22 12.11
CA VAL A 182 -3.36 -8.15 12.40
C VAL A 182 -3.34 -9.30 11.41
N ALA A 183 -2.14 -9.70 10.98
CA ALA A 183 -1.96 -10.76 10.01
C ALA A 183 -1.18 -11.95 10.59
N ALA A 184 -1.73 -13.15 10.47
CA ALA A 184 -1.10 -14.42 10.84
C ALA A 184 -1.74 -15.57 10.07
N LEU A 185 -1.01 -16.68 9.83
CA LEU A 185 -1.50 -17.86 9.09
C LEU A 185 -2.02 -17.56 7.66
N GLY A 186 -1.59 -16.47 7.04
CA GLY A 186 -2.14 -16.03 5.74
C GLY A 186 -3.52 -15.37 5.85
N ILE A 187 -4.00 -15.07 7.06
CA ILE A 187 -5.25 -14.38 7.34
C ILE A 187 -4.92 -12.97 7.85
N THR A 188 -5.61 -11.96 7.32
CA THR A 188 -5.64 -10.61 7.88
C THR A 188 -6.99 -10.39 8.54
N VAL A 189 -6.97 -10.10 9.84
CA VAL A 189 -8.17 -9.85 10.64
C VAL A 189 -8.24 -8.39 11.08
N VAL A 190 -9.45 -7.86 11.15
CA VAL A 190 -9.79 -6.55 11.68
C VAL A 190 -10.89 -6.69 12.73
N GLU A 191 -11.14 -5.63 13.49
CA GLU A 191 -12.26 -5.61 14.43
C GLU A 191 -13.59 -5.70 13.68
N ALA A 192 -14.49 -6.57 14.16
CA ALA A 192 -15.85 -6.67 13.63
C ALA A 192 -16.75 -5.67 14.35
N THR A 193 -16.70 -4.40 13.94
CA THR A 193 -17.55 -3.34 14.50
C THR A 193 -19.03 -3.59 14.19
N ASP A 194 -19.92 -2.96 14.97
CA ASP A 194 -21.37 -3.09 14.80
C ASP A 194 -21.82 -2.72 13.37
N GLU A 195 -21.24 -1.69 12.76
CA GLU A 195 -21.60 -1.31 11.38
C GLU A 195 -21.16 -2.36 10.35
N LEU A 196 -19.97 -2.95 10.51
CA LEU A 196 -19.48 -4.01 9.62
C LEU A 196 -20.31 -5.29 9.79
N ARG A 197 -20.74 -5.58 11.02
CA ARG A 197 -21.64 -6.70 11.33
C ARG A 197 -22.98 -6.53 10.62
N ASP A 198 -23.58 -5.36 10.74
CA ASP A 198 -24.85 -5.06 10.07
C ASP A 198 -24.72 -5.09 8.55
N ALA A 199 -23.65 -4.50 8.00
CA ALA A 199 -23.44 -4.41 6.55
C ALA A 199 -23.19 -5.77 5.89
N LEU A 200 -22.49 -6.68 6.57
CA LEU A 200 -22.13 -8.01 6.07
C LEU A 200 -23.06 -9.13 6.57
N GLY A 201 -24.05 -8.80 7.41
CA GLY A 201 -24.98 -9.76 7.99
C GLY A 201 -24.30 -10.76 8.91
N LEU A 202 -23.26 -10.33 9.64
CA LEU A 202 -22.51 -11.17 10.57
C LEU A 202 -23.36 -11.48 11.81
N PRO A 203 -23.11 -12.61 12.49
CA PRO A 203 -23.79 -12.93 13.73
C PRO A 203 -23.39 -11.96 14.86
N ASP A 204 -24.34 -11.72 15.77
CA ASP A 204 -24.14 -10.94 16.99
C ASP A 204 -23.44 -11.79 18.06
N GLN A 205 -22.15 -12.08 17.82
CA GLN A 205 -21.29 -12.84 18.72
C GLN A 205 -19.83 -12.40 18.62
N PRO A 206 -19.01 -12.59 19.67
CA PRO A 206 -17.59 -12.22 19.66
C PRO A 206 -16.84 -12.83 18.49
N GLY A 207 -15.93 -12.05 17.91
CA GLY A 207 -15.08 -12.50 16.83
C GLY A 207 -14.41 -11.35 16.09
N VAL A 208 -13.45 -11.71 15.23
CA VAL A 208 -12.68 -10.77 14.41
C VAL A 208 -12.97 -11.01 12.93
N LEU A 209 -13.15 -9.94 12.15
CA LEU A 209 -13.53 -10.01 10.75
C LEU A 209 -12.31 -10.28 9.88
N VAL A 210 -12.41 -11.24 8.96
CA VAL A 210 -11.39 -11.49 7.94
C VAL A 210 -11.52 -10.46 6.84
N SER A 211 -10.49 -9.63 6.67
CA SER A 211 -10.40 -8.68 5.55
C SER A 211 -9.74 -9.29 4.32
N ASP A 212 -8.83 -10.23 4.52
CA ASP A 212 -8.11 -10.94 3.44
C ASP A 212 -7.62 -12.31 3.93
N ALA A 213 -7.58 -13.29 3.03
CA ALA A 213 -7.10 -14.64 3.31
C ALA A 213 -6.38 -15.22 2.08
N ILE A 214 -5.20 -15.81 2.29
CA ILE A 214 -4.34 -16.39 1.26
C ILE A 214 -3.73 -17.72 1.73
N GLY A 215 -3.23 -18.52 0.77
CA GLY A 215 -2.56 -19.79 1.07
C GLY A 215 -3.49 -20.79 1.74
N ASP A 216 -2.95 -21.57 2.68
CA ASP A 216 -3.65 -22.64 3.39
C ASP A 216 -4.98 -22.19 4.02
N ALA A 217 -5.07 -20.94 4.50
CA ALA A 217 -6.32 -20.40 5.03
C ALA A 217 -7.41 -20.25 3.96
N ALA A 218 -7.05 -19.72 2.79
CA ALA A 218 -7.98 -19.60 1.66
C ALA A 218 -8.35 -20.98 1.09
N GLU A 219 -7.39 -21.91 1.03
CA GLU A 219 -7.64 -23.30 0.62
C GLU A 219 -8.56 -24.04 1.59
N ALA A 220 -8.51 -23.70 2.88
CA ALA A 220 -9.43 -24.18 3.91
C ALA A 220 -10.83 -23.56 3.84
N GLY A 221 -11.05 -22.60 2.93
CA GLY A 221 -12.35 -21.96 2.72
C GLY A 221 -12.56 -20.66 3.50
N ILE A 222 -11.54 -20.16 4.22
CA ILE A 222 -11.62 -18.87 4.90
C ILE A 222 -11.52 -17.77 3.85
N GLY A 223 -12.60 -17.00 3.69
CA GLY A 223 -12.66 -15.87 2.76
C GLY A 223 -12.77 -14.52 3.46
N ALA A 224 -12.57 -13.45 2.69
CA ALA A 224 -12.94 -12.11 3.14
C ALA A 224 -14.44 -12.06 3.48
N GLY A 225 -14.80 -11.45 4.61
CA GLY A 225 -16.15 -11.46 5.15
C GLY A 225 -16.45 -12.58 6.15
N ALA A 226 -15.52 -13.54 6.33
CA ALA A 226 -15.63 -14.51 7.42
C ALA A 226 -15.42 -13.85 8.78
N LEU A 227 -16.11 -14.34 9.81
CA LEU A 227 -15.91 -13.92 11.20
C LEU A 227 -15.18 -15.04 11.96
N ILE A 228 -13.91 -14.84 12.34
CA ILE A 228 -13.20 -15.82 13.18
C ILE A 228 -13.68 -15.68 14.61
N LEU A 229 -14.19 -16.79 15.14
CA LEU A 229 -14.82 -16.87 16.46
C LEU A 229 -13.84 -17.36 17.51
N GLU A 230 -13.10 -18.42 17.20
CA GLU A 230 -12.17 -19.06 18.12
C GLU A 230 -10.87 -19.45 17.44
N VAL A 231 -9.79 -19.41 18.21
CA VAL A 231 -8.50 -20.01 17.85
C VAL A 231 -8.05 -20.89 19.01
N ASN A 232 -7.75 -22.16 18.72
CA ASN A 232 -7.39 -23.18 19.72
C ASN A 232 -8.42 -23.33 20.86
N GLY A 233 -9.70 -23.07 20.57
CA GLY A 233 -10.80 -23.10 21.55
C GLY A 233 -10.91 -21.86 22.43
N GLU A 234 -10.08 -20.84 22.21
CA GLU A 234 -10.18 -19.55 22.90
C GLU A 234 -10.98 -18.57 22.04
N THR A 235 -12.02 -17.97 22.63
CA THR A 235 -12.85 -16.96 21.98
C THR A 235 -12.06 -15.68 21.72
N LEU A 236 -12.29 -15.06 20.56
CA LEU A 236 -11.63 -13.83 20.17
C LEU A 236 -12.55 -12.63 20.38
N GLU A 237 -12.04 -11.57 21.03
CA GLU A 237 -12.73 -10.28 21.11
C GLU A 237 -12.06 -9.25 20.20
N ARG A 238 -10.71 -9.27 20.14
CA ARG A 238 -9.92 -8.27 19.42
C ARG A 238 -8.89 -8.91 18.47
N PRO A 239 -8.47 -8.21 17.40
CA PRO A 239 -7.47 -8.74 16.46
C PRO A 239 -6.14 -9.15 17.10
N MET A 240 -5.74 -8.53 18.21
CA MET A 240 -4.53 -8.92 18.93
C MET A 240 -4.67 -10.29 19.63
N ASP A 241 -5.88 -10.68 20.02
CA ASP A 241 -6.15 -11.99 20.62
C ASP A 241 -5.86 -13.08 19.60
N PHE A 242 -6.29 -12.89 18.33
CA PHE A 242 -5.98 -13.79 17.22
C PHE A 242 -4.48 -14.00 17.07
N LEU A 243 -3.70 -12.91 17.01
CA LEU A 243 -2.25 -13.00 16.85
C LEU A 243 -1.58 -13.67 18.04
N ASN A 244 -2.02 -13.38 19.26
CA ASN A 244 -1.48 -13.98 20.47
C ASN A 244 -1.73 -15.49 20.50
N GLN A 245 -2.93 -15.94 20.12
CA GLN A 245 -3.25 -17.36 20.03
C GLN A 245 -2.39 -18.07 18.99
N VAL A 246 -2.20 -17.48 17.81
CA VAL A 246 -1.34 -18.06 16.77
C VAL A 246 0.13 -18.07 17.20
N ARG A 247 0.64 -16.98 17.79
CA ARG A 247 2.04 -16.89 18.26
C ARG A 247 2.32 -17.81 19.45
N GLY A 248 1.29 -18.15 20.23
CA GLY A 248 1.38 -19.08 21.35
C GLY A 248 1.55 -20.54 20.92
N THR A 249 1.25 -20.87 19.66
CA THR A 249 1.41 -22.21 19.09
C THR A 249 2.83 -22.40 18.54
N ALA A 250 3.43 -23.58 18.76
CA ALA A 250 4.80 -23.81 18.31
C ALA A 250 4.84 -23.96 16.79
N ARG A 251 5.95 -23.52 16.18
CA ARG A 251 6.16 -23.60 14.74
C ARG A 251 6.11 -25.05 14.25
N GLY A 252 5.38 -25.29 13.17
CA GLY A 252 5.18 -26.62 12.58
C GLY A 252 4.05 -27.42 13.25
N GLU A 253 3.39 -26.86 14.27
CA GLU A 253 2.13 -27.38 14.79
C GLU A 253 0.94 -26.76 14.05
N GLU A 254 -0.24 -27.36 14.23
CA GLU A 254 -1.48 -26.85 13.66
C GLU A 254 -2.26 -26.00 14.66
N VAL A 255 -2.83 -24.92 14.17
CA VAL A 255 -3.77 -24.05 14.88
C VAL A 255 -5.18 -24.42 14.45
N GLU A 256 -6.05 -24.70 15.41
CA GLU A 256 -7.48 -24.90 15.11
C GLU A 256 -8.18 -23.55 15.05
N VAL A 257 -8.87 -23.27 13.94
CA VAL A 257 -9.61 -22.03 13.72
C VAL A 257 -11.08 -22.37 13.52
N LEU A 258 -11.96 -21.73 14.30
CA LEU A 258 -13.41 -21.74 14.12
C LEU A 258 -13.82 -20.39 13.53
N TRP A 259 -14.56 -20.41 12.43
CA TRP A 259 -15.10 -19.20 11.82
C TRP A 259 -16.55 -19.39 11.37
N TRP A 260 -17.26 -18.28 11.28
CA TRP A 260 -18.57 -18.19 10.66
C TRP A 260 -18.44 -17.59 9.26
N GLN A 261 -19.10 -18.18 8.26
CA GLN A 261 -19.19 -17.62 6.91
C GLN A 261 -20.46 -18.13 6.22
N GLU A 262 -21.18 -17.24 5.53
CA GLU A 262 -22.39 -17.56 4.75
C GLU A 262 -23.49 -18.29 5.56
N GLY A 263 -23.61 -18.00 6.85
CA GLY A 263 -24.63 -18.61 7.72
C GLY A 263 -24.21 -19.91 8.39
N GLU A 264 -23.00 -20.40 8.11
CA GLU A 264 -22.50 -21.66 8.65
C GLU A 264 -21.21 -21.46 9.45
N GLU A 265 -21.10 -22.17 10.58
CA GLU A 265 -19.85 -22.28 11.32
C GLU A 265 -19.01 -23.42 10.77
N GLN A 266 -17.74 -23.13 10.53
CA GLN A 266 -16.77 -24.03 9.93
C GLN A 266 -15.51 -24.07 10.78
N ARG A 267 -14.82 -25.21 10.74
CA ARG A 267 -13.61 -25.44 11.53
C ARG A 267 -12.55 -26.13 10.69
N ALA A 268 -11.33 -25.63 10.77
CA ALA A 268 -10.17 -26.20 10.10
C ALA A 268 -8.93 -26.08 10.98
N ARG A 269 -7.97 -26.96 10.71
CA ARG A 269 -6.63 -26.85 11.26
C ARG A 269 -5.71 -26.28 10.21
N LEU A 270 -4.99 -25.23 10.58
CA LEU A 270 -4.07 -24.51 9.71
C LEU A 270 -2.65 -24.69 10.23
N SER A 271 -1.70 -24.96 9.34
CA SER A 271 -0.31 -25.08 9.73
C SER A 271 0.25 -23.71 10.14
N THR A 272 1.01 -23.68 11.26
CA THR A 272 1.83 -22.52 11.64
C THR A 272 3.09 -22.39 10.79
N ASP A 273 3.37 -23.35 9.92
CA ASP A 273 4.43 -23.17 8.94
C ASP A 273 4.06 -22.05 7.99
N ILE A 274 5.03 -21.17 7.75
CA ILE A 274 4.90 -20.09 6.77
C ILE A 274 4.64 -20.76 5.41
N PRO A 275 3.52 -20.47 4.71
CA PRO A 275 3.23 -21.08 3.43
C PRO A 275 4.41 -20.90 2.47
N ASP A 276 4.88 -22.00 1.87
CA ASP A 276 5.86 -21.93 0.80
C ASP A 276 5.22 -21.19 -0.38
N ARG A 277 5.90 -20.17 -0.91
CA ARG A 277 5.42 -19.26 -1.98
C ARG A 277 5.19 -19.96 -3.33
N ARG A 278 5.07 -21.30 -3.36
CA ARG A 278 5.10 -22.16 -4.54
C ARG A 278 3.73 -22.70 -4.95
N HIS A 279 2.65 -21.93 -4.83
CA HIS A 279 1.40 -22.18 -5.56
C HIS A 279 0.84 -20.88 -6.14
N ARG A 280 1.65 -20.20 -6.97
CA ARG A 280 1.11 -19.52 -8.16
C ARG A 280 1.34 -20.48 -9.33
N GLU A 281 0.25 -20.91 -9.95
CA GLU A 281 0.22 -21.78 -11.11
C GLU A 281 1.33 -21.41 -12.10
N ARG A 282 2.16 -22.40 -12.45
CA ARG A 282 3.09 -22.27 -13.57
C ARG A 282 2.26 -22.05 -14.83
N ALA A 283 2.31 -20.83 -15.38
CA ALA A 283 2.01 -20.63 -16.79
C ALA A 283 2.88 -21.60 -17.61
N PRO A 284 2.34 -22.25 -18.65
CA PRO A 284 3.10 -23.22 -19.43
C PRO A 284 4.33 -22.54 -20.06
N GLU A 285 5.51 -23.01 -19.68
CA GLU A 285 6.77 -22.66 -20.33
C GLU A 285 6.72 -23.18 -21.77
N GLY A 286 6.69 -22.26 -22.74
CA GLY A 286 6.71 -22.65 -24.15
C GLY A 286 6.37 -21.54 -25.13
N ILE A 287 7.11 -20.42 -25.11
CA ILE A 287 7.36 -19.67 -26.36
C ILE A 287 8.87 -19.46 -26.47
N THR A 288 9.46 -20.27 -27.35
CA THR A 288 10.81 -20.09 -27.87
C THR A 288 10.91 -18.76 -28.62
N LEU A 289 11.94 -17.98 -28.29
CA LEU A 289 12.61 -17.07 -29.23
C LEU A 289 14.09 -17.41 -29.24
#